data_AF-A0A974Y2F3-F1
#
_entry.id   AF-A0A974Y2F3-F1
#
_cell.length_a   1.000
_cell.length_b   1.000
_cell.length_c   1.000
_cell.angle_alpha   90.00
_cell.angle_beta   90.00
_cell.angle_gamma   90.00
#
_symmetry.space_group_name_H-M   'P 1'
#
loop_
_entity.id
_entity.type
_entity.pdbx_description
1 polymer ?
#
loop_
_entity_poly.entity_id
_entity_poly.type
_entity_poly.pdbx_seq_one_letter_code
_entity_poly.pdbx_strand_id
1 'polypeptide(L)'
;MDKKHLIKGYDIFVNAEWDLSTFEHLYELECRDVIQEHINDFNKAEKEEIKKLDEILVKRALLFYKALKGFLEAEQKNKPKSHWWWYLNEIADNKLNPQIN
;
A
#
# COMPACT_ATOMS: atom_id res chain seq x y z
N MET A 1 9.38 14.38 1.86
CA MET A 1 9.91 13.10 2.40
C MET A 1 10.96 12.59 1.44
N ASP A 2 12.08 12.04 1.89
CA ASP A 2 13.05 11.43 0.97
C ASP A 2 12.55 10.05 0.48
N LYS A 3 13.08 9.57 -0.66
CA LYS A 3 12.66 8.30 -1.28
C LYS A 3 12.84 7.09 -0.38
N LYS A 4 13.91 7.07 0.43
CA LYS A 4 14.20 5.98 1.36
C LYS A 4 13.18 5.95 2.50
N HIS A 5 12.77 7.11 2.98
CA HIS A 5 11.74 7.25 3.99
C HIS A 5 10.38 6.78 3.48
N LEU A 6 10.03 7.08 2.23
CA LEU A 6 8.79 6.59 1.61
C LEU A 6 8.76 5.06 1.50
N ILE A 7 9.83 4.46 0.98
CA ILE A 7 9.93 3.00 0.87
C ILE A 7 9.88 2.37 2.27
N LYS A 8 10.59 2.95 3.24
CA LYS A 8 10.56 2.46 4.62
C LYS A 8 9.17 2.56 5.25
N GLY A 9 8.46 3.67 5.08
CA GLY A 9 7.09 3.82 5.58
C GLY A 9 6.18 2.75 5.00
N TYR A 10 6.26 2.53 3.68
CA TYR A 10 5.49 1.47 3.03
C TYR A 10 5.90 0.06 3.49
N ASP A 11 7.19 -0.19 3.71
CA ASP A 11 7.69 -1.46 4.25
C ASP A 11 7.14 -1.76 5.65
N ILE A 12 7.07 -0.76 6.54
CA ILE A 12 6.50 -0.91 7.88
C ILE A 12 5.01 -1.32 7.79
N PHE A 13 4.24 -0.67 6.91
CA PHE A 13 2.85 -1.07 6.66
C PHE A 13 2.77 -2.54 6.25
N VAL A 14 3.48 -2.90 5.19
CA VAL A 14 3.37 -4.22 4.53
C VAL A 14 3.86 -5.36 5.42
N ASN A 15 4.89 -5.11 6.22
CA ASN A 15 5.39 -6.09 7.17
C ASN A 15 4.55 -6.18 8.44
N ALA A 16 3.63 -5.24 8.65
CA ALA A 16 2.67 -5.20 9.76
C ALA A 16 3.38 -5.23 11.12
N GLU A 17 4.13 -4.17 11.44
CA GLU A 17 4.52 -3.91 12.83
C GLU A 17 3.25 -3.58 13.64
N TRP A 18 2.56 -4.61 14.16
CA TRP A 18 1.26 -4.55 14.84
C TRP A 18 1.24 -3.77 16.17
N ASP A 19 2.33 -3.09 16.51
CA ASP A 19 2.40 -2.18 17.65
C ASP A 19 1.91 -0.76 17.29
N LEU A 20 1.58 -0.50 16.02
CA LEU A 20 1.07 0.78 15.53
C LEU A 20 -0.47 0.86 15.59
N SER A 21 -0.97 2.08 15.77
CA SER A 21 -2.40 2.37 15.68
C SER A 21 -2.91 2.27 14.22
N THR A 22 -4.20 2.08 14.05
CA THR A 22 -4.86 2.07 12.72
C THR A 22 -4.53 3.34 11.91
N PHE A 23 -4.46 4.51 12.54
CA PHE A 23 -4.15 5.76 11.85
C PHE A 23 -2.71 5.80 11.35
N GLU A 24 -1.76 5.26 12.11
CA GLU A 24 -0.37 5.15 11.69
C GLU A 24 -0.24 4.22 10.49
N HIS A 25 -0.95 3.08 10.49
CA HIS A 25 -0.97 2.20 9.32
C HIS A 25 -1.58 2.86 8.07
N LEU A 26 -2.63 3.69 8.21
CA LEU A 26 -3.18 4.42 7.06
C LEU A 26 -2.16 5.43 6.51
N TYR A 27 -1.47 6.14 7.39
CA TYR A 27 -0.39 7.07 7.00
C TYR A 27 0.74 6.36 6.26
N GLU A 28 1.12 5.16 6.70
CA GLU A 28 2.13 4.36 6.02
C GLU A 28 1.65 3.86 4.65
N LEU A 29 0.36 3.53 4.51
CA LEU A 29 -0.22 3.20 3.20
C LEU A 29 -0.25 4.41 2.25
N GLU A 30 -0.42 5.62 2.76
CA GLU A 30 -0.31 6.86 1.96
C GLU A 30 1.09 7.06 1.39
N CYS A 31 2.14 6.47 1.99
CA CYS A 31 3.47 6.49 1.37
C CYS A 31 3.45 5.89 -0.04
N ARG A 32 2.59 4.89 -0.28
CA ARG A 32 2.45 4.27 -1.61
C ARG A 32 1.80 5.19 -2.64
N ASP A 33 0.94 6.13 -2.22
CA ASP A 33 0.40 7.19 -3.07
C ASP A 33 1.54 8.12 -3.54
N VAL A 34 2.34 8.61 -2.60
CA VAL A 34 3.47 9.51 -2.91
C VAL A 34 4.53 8.81 -3.77
N ILE A 35 4.79 7.53 -3.51
CA ILE A 35 5.66 6.69 -4.36
C ILE A 35 5.12 6.63 -5.79
N GLN A 36 3.81 6.45 -5.97
CA GLN A 36 3.19 6.38 -7.30
C GLN A 36 3.33 7.68 -8.07
N GLU A 37 3.09 8.82 -7.39
CA GLU A 37 3.19 10.16 -7.98
C GLU A 37 4.61 10.44 -8.48
N HIS A 38 5.61 9.97 -7.74
CA HIS A 38 7.02 10.20 -8.02
C HIS A 38 7.74 8.99 -8.62
N ILE A 39 7.04 7.97 -9.10
CA ILE A 39 7.63 6.68 -9.47
C ILE A 39 8.73 6.81 -10.53
N ASN A 40 8.65 7.83 -11.39
CA ASN A 40 9.66 8.11 -12.41
C ASN A 40 11.00 8.59 -11.83
N ASP A 41 11.00 9.14 -10.63
CA ASP A 41 12.20 9.63 -9.93
C ASP A 41 12.95 8.50 -9.20
N PHE A 42 12.31 7.32 -9.06
CA PHE A 42 12.92 6.14 -8.46
C PHE A 42 13.77 5.38 -9.49
N ASN A 43 14.95 4.92 -9.04
CA ASN A 43 15.84 4.11 -9.85
C ASN A 43 15.34 2.67 -9.95
N LYS A 44 16.00 1.85 -10.78
CA LYS A 44 15.60 0.45 -11.02
C LYS A 44 15.61 -0.40 -9.74
N ALA A 45 16.59 -0.24 -8.86
CA ALA A 45 16.69 -1.02 -7.63
C ALA A 45 15.58 -0.63 -6.64
N GLU A 46 15.30 0.67 -6.52
CA GLU A 46 14.21 1.18 -5.67
C GLU A 46 12.84 0.69 -6.18
N LYS A 47 12.61 0.69 -7.50
CA LYS A 47 11.39 0.15 -8.10
C LYS A 47 11.21 -1.34 -7.81
N GLU A 48 12.29 -2.11 -7.91
CA GLU A 48 12.27 -3.54 -7.60
C GLU A 48 11.94 -3.80 -6.11
N GLU A 49 12.36 -2.91 -5.20
CA GLU A 49 12.00 -2.98 -3.79
C GLU A 49 10.51 -2.69 -3.57
N ILE A 50 9.99 -1.60 -4.16
CA ILE A 50 8.56 -1.25 -4.12
C ILE A 50 7.72 -2.41 -4.67
N LYS A 51 8.15 -3.01 -5.78
CA LYS A 51 7.48 -4.16 -6.39
C LYS A 51 7.36 -5.35 -5.44
N LYS A 52 8.42 -5.67 -4.69
CA LYS A 52 8.40 -6.74 -3.68
C LYS A 52 7.42 -6.43 -2.55
N LEU A 53 7.35 -5.17 -2.11
CA LEU A 53 6.39 -4.74 -1.10
C LEU A 53 4.95 -4.88 -1.61
N ASP A 54 4.69 -4.47 -2.86
CA ASP A 54 3.40 -4.65 -3.52
C ASP A 54 2.99 -6.13 -3.56
N GLU A 55 3.91 -7.04 -3.90
CA GLU A 55 3.64 -8.48 -3.90
C GLU A 55 3.31 -9.03 -2.51
N ILE A 56 3.97 -8.55 -1.46
CA ILE A 56 3.67 -8.95 -0.08
C ILE A 56 2.30 -8.41 0.34
N LEU A 57 1.99 -7.15 0.03
CA LEU A 57 0.69 -6.55 0.32
C LEU A 57 -0.44 -7.35 -0.32
N VAL A 58 -0.31 -7.74 -1.58
CA VAL A 58 -1.32 -8.54 -2.29
C VAL A 58 -1.52 -9.89 -1.61
N LYS A 59 -0.44 -10.58 -1.25
CA LYS A 59 -0.52 -11.86 -0.51
C LYS A 59 -1.20 -11.70 0.86
N ARG A 60 -1.10 -10.52 1.46
CA ARG A 60 -1.65 -10.20 2.79
C ARG A 60 -2.92 -9.35 2.73
N ALA A 61 -3.51 -9.13 1.56
CA ALA A 61 -4.60 -8.16 1.37
C ALA A 61 -5.80 -8.42 2.30
N LEU A 62 -6.18 -9.70 2.46
CA LEU A 62 -7.27 -10.08 3.36
C LEU A 62 -6.99 -9.74 4.83
N LEU A 63 -5.74 -9.88 5.27
CA LEU A 63 -5.32 -9.59 6.65
C LEU A 63 -5.46 -8.09 6.94
N PHE A 64 -4.88 -7.26 6.08
CA PHE A 64 -4.96 -5.80 6.21
C PHE A 64 -6.39 -5.27 6.03
N TYR A 65 -7.14 -5.81 5.06
CA TYR A 65 -8.54 -5.42 4.90
C TYR A 65 -9.36 -5.67 6.18
N LYS A 66 -9.18 -6.84 6.83
CA LYS A 66 -9.88 -7.13 8.08
C LYS A 66 -9.47 -6.20 9.22
N ALA A 67 -8.18 -5.91 9.35
CA ALA A 67 -7.65 -5.05 10.41
C ALA A 67 -8.06 -3.58 10.26
N LEU A 68 -8.15 -3.10 9.02
CA LEU A 68 -8.39 -1.69 8.69
C LEU A 68 -9.79 -1.48 8.06
N LYS A 69 -10.70 -2.44 8.28
CA LYS A 69 -12.05 -2.39 7.72
C LYS A 69 -12.78 -1.13 8.20
N GLY A 70 -13.62 -0.56 7.33
CA GLY A 70 -14.31 0.70 7.59
C GLY A 70 -13.45 1.92 7.28
N PHE A 71 -12.18 1.95 7.73
CA PHE A 71 -11.23 3.02 7.37
C PHE A 71 -10.87 2.96 5.88
N LEU A 72 -10.46 1.78 5.39
CA LEU A 72 -10.18 1.60 3.96
C LEU A 72 -11.42 1.91 3.10
N GLU A 73 -12.62 1.50 3.54
CA GLU A 73 -13.88 1.75 2.82
C GLU A 73 -14.25 3.25 2.79
N ALA A 74 -13.87 4.01 3.82
CA ALA A 74 -14.02 5.45 3.86
C ALA A 74 -13.05 6.14 2.88
N GLU A 75 -11.76 5.75 2.91
CA GLU A 75 -10.71 6.32 2.06
C GLU A 75 -10.92 6.00 0.57
N GLN A 76 -11.32 4.76 0.24
CA GLN A 76 -11.55 4.30 -1.14
C GLN A 76 -12.45 5.21 -1.98
N LYS A 77 -13.39 5.92 -1.34
CA LYS A 77 -14.31 6.84 -2.03
C LYS A 77 -13.60 8.04 -2.65
N ASN A 78 -12.43 8.40 -2.11
CA ASN A 78 -11.64 9.55 -2.51
C ASN A 78 -10.39 9.18 -3.30
N LYS A 79 -10.09 7.89 -3.46
CA LYS A 79 -8.89 7.41 -4.17
C LYS A 79 -9.26 6.96 -5.59
N PRO A 80 -8.40 7.19 -6.59
CA PRO A 80 -8.63 6.66 -7.93
C PRO A 80 -8.34 5.15 -7.98
N LYS A 81 -8.99 4.43 -8.91
CA LYS A 81 -8.76 2.98 -9.11
C LYS A 81 -7.33 2.60 -9.47
N SER A 82 -6.54 3.54 -9.98
CA SER A 82 -5.10 3.36 -10.20
C SER A 82 -4.32 3.13 -8.90
N HIS A 83 -4.85 3.57 -7.76
CA HIS A 83 -4.27 3.35 -6.43
C HIS A 83 -4.86 2.09 -5.82
N TRP A 84 -4.59 0.96 -6.46
CA TRP A 84 -5.20 -0.34 -6.14
C TRP A 84 -5.00 -0.78 -4.68
N TRP A 85 -3.93 -0.32 -4.02
CA TRP A 85 -3.60 -0.67 -2.64
C TRP A 85 -4.61 -0.19 -1.61
N TRP A 86 -5.50 0.75 -1.97
CA TRP A 86 -6.66 1.10 -1.12
C TRP A 86 -7.81 0.10 -1.23
N TYR A 87 -7.87 -0.67 -2.32
CA TYR A 87 -8.95 -1.62 -2.62
C TYR A 87 -8.60 -3.06 -2.21
N LEU A 88 -8.00 -3.22 -1.03
CA LEU A 88 -7.57 -4.54 -0.52
C LEU A 88 -8.73 -5.53 -0.37
N ASN A 89 -9.95 -5.04 -0.14
CA ASN A 89 -11.17 -5.85 -0.17
C ASN A 89 -11.41 -6.48 -1.55
N GLU A 90 -11.25 -5.73 -2.63
CA GLU A 90 -11.46 -6.22 -3.99
C GLU A 90 -10.36 -7.21 -4.39
N ILE A 91 -9.13 -6.99 -3.91
CA ILE A 91 -8.02 -7.92 -4.11
C ILE A 91 -8.27 -9.22 -3.33
N ALA A 92 -8.68 -9.11 -2.07
CA ALA A 92 -8.99 -10.28 -1.24
C ALA A 92 -10.16 -11.11 -1.80
N ASP A 93 -11.13 -10.47 -2.46
CA ASP A 93 -12.26 -11.11 -3.12
C ASP A 93 -11.95 -11.58 -4.56
N ASN A 94 -10.70 -11.43 -5.05
CA ASN A 94 -10.29 -11.70 -6.44
C ASN A 94 -11.08 -10.91 -7.50
N LYS A 95 -11.66 -9.75 -7.13
CA LYS A 95 -12.37 -8.83 -8.04
C LYS A 95 -11.41 -7.86 -8.73
N LEU A 96 -10.24 -7.62 -8.14
CA LEU A 96 -9.20 -6.75 -8.67
C LEU A 96 -7.89 -7.53 -8.75
N ASN A 97 -7.29 -7.58 -9.93
CA ASN A 97 -5.93 -8.07 -10.11
C ASN A 97 -4.98 -6.86 -10.26
N PRO A 98 -4.17 -6.54 -9.25
CA PRO A 98 -3.32 -5.36 -9.25
C PRO A 98 -2.19 -5.47 -10.28
N GLN A 99 -1.92 -4.37 -10.97
CA GLN A 99 -0.77 -4.25 -11.87
C GLN A 99 0.46 -3.87 -11.02
N ILE A 100 1.25 -4.87 -10.66
CA ILE A 100 2.49 -4.69 -9.92
C ILE A 100 3.61 -4.40 -10.94
N ASN A 101 4.01 -3.13 -11.05
CA ASN A 101 4.97 -2.64 -12.05
C ASN A 101 6.30 -2.22 -11.41
#